data_AF-Q9SDU8-F1
#
_entry.id   AF-Q9SDU8-F1
#
_cell.length_a   1.000
_cell.length_b   1.000
_cell.length_c   1.000
_cell.angle_alpha   90.00
_cell.angle_beta   90.00
_cell.angle_gamma   90.00
#
_symmetry.space_group_name_H-M   'P 1'
#
loop_
_entity.id
_entity.type
_entity.pdbx_description
1 polymer ?
#
loop_
_entity_poly.entity_id
_entity_poly.type
_entity_poly.pdbx_seq_one_letter_code
_entity_poly.pdbx_strand_id
1 'polypeptide(L)' 'GKSSARPLGDAVLDGIDFNIELGSPQHWDDLVRFLSNFSHRGRKVYITGAPQCPFPDDLMGSALKTRLFDYV' A
#
# COMPACT_ATOMS: atom_id res chain seq x y z
N GLY A 1 -15.57 -2.86 5.83
CA GLY A 1 -16.08 -1.98 4.76
C GLY A 1 -17.56 -2.27 4.52
N LYS A 2 -18.34 -1.32 4.00
CA LYS A 2 -19.79 -1.47 3.75
C LYS A 2 -20.17 -1.48 2.26
N SER A 3 -19.19 -1.61 1.36
CA SER A 3 -19.42 -1.65 -0.09
C SER A 3 -20.27 -2.87 -0.47
N SER A 4 -21.17 -2.71 -1.44
CA SER A 4 -21.91 -3.81 -2.08
C SER A 4 -21.00 -4.71 -2.91
N ALA A 5 -19.92 -4.15 -3.48
CA ALA A 5 -18.89 -4.91 -4.15
C ALA A 5 -17.90 -5.46 -3.12
N ARG A 6 -17.99 -6.77 -2.86
CA ARG A 6 -17.06 -7.54 -2.02
C ARG A 6 -16.58 -8.78 -2.78
N PRO A 7 -15.58 -8.65 -3.67
CA PRO A 7 -15.12 -9.76 -4.52
C PRO A 7 -14.66 -10.99 -3.75
N LEU A 8 -14.21 -10.81 -2.50
CA LEU A 8 -13.77 -11.88 -1.61
C LEU A 8 -14.80 -12.19 -0.50
N GLY A 9 -16.06 -11.77 -0.68
CA GLY A 9 -17.13 -11.98 0.30
C GLY A 9 -16.81 -11.36 1.67
N ASP A 10 -16.92 -12.16 2.72
CA ASP A 10 -16.72 -11.71 4.11
C ASP A 10 -15.26 -11.67 4.56
N ALA A 11 -14.32 -12.09 3.70
CA ALA A 11 -12.91 -12.02 4.01
C ALA A 11 -12.45 -10.59 4.33
N VAL A 12 -11.54 -10.48 5.29
CA VAL A 12 -10.87 -9.23 5.67
C VAL A 12 -9.38 -9.44 5.46
N LEU A 13 -8.80 -8.69 4.52
CA LEU A 13 -7.37 -8.74 4.25
C LEU A 13 -6.59 -8.10 5.40
N ASP A 14 -5.41 -8.65 5.68
CA ASP A 14 -4.50 -8.10 6.68
C ASP A 14 -3.71 -6.90 6.15
N GLY A 15 -3.61 -6.72 4.83
CA GLY A 15 -2.78 -5.68 4.23
C GLY A 15 -2.96 -5.51 2.73
N ILE A 16 -2.16 -4.60 2.16
CA ILE A 16 -2.08 -4.28 0.73
C ILE A 16 -0.62 -4.28 0.30
N ASP A 17 -0.34 -4.97 -0.80
CA ASP A 17 0.97 -4.98 -1.45
C ASP A 17 0.99 -4.05 -2.67
N PHE A 18 2.03 -3.23 -2.77
CA PHE A 18 2.27 -2.29 -3.85
C PHE A 18 3.29 -2.89 -4.82
N ASN A 19 2.79 -3.58 -5.83
CA ASN A 19 3.58 -4.07 -6.95
C ASN A 19 3.39 -3.17 -8.17
N ILE A 20 3.97 -1.97 -8.14
CA ILE A 20 3.76 -0.94 -9.17
C ILE A 20 4.85 -1.06 -10.23
N GLU A 21 4.50 -1.63 -11.38
CA GLU A 21 5.46 -1.97 -12.44
C GLU A 21 5.41 -1.02 -13.64
N LEU A 22 4.31 -0.29 -13.83
CA LEU A 22 4.09 0.63 -14.94
C LEU A 22 3.13 1.76 -14.55
N GLY A 23 3.14 2.85 -15.34
CA GLY A 23 2.17 3.94 -15.23
C GLY A 23 2.74 5.17 -14.53
N SER A 24 1.90 5.85 -13.75
CA SER A 24 2.29 7.10 -13.07
C SER A 24 2.95 6.83 -11.71
N PRO A 25 4.03 7.55 -11.36
CA PRO A 25 4.66 7.49 -10.03
C PRO A 25 3.94 8.34 -8.96
N GLN A 26 2.81 8.96 -9.33
CA GLN A 26 2.13 9.97 -8.51
C GLN A 26 1.17 9.32 -7.51
N HIS A 27 1.02 9.95 -6.33
CA HIS A 27 0.00 9.63 -5.30
C HIS A 27 0.12 8.29 -4.58
N TRP A 28 1.12 7.46 -4.87
CA TRP A 28 1.36 6.24 -4.10
C TRP A 28 1.69 6.54 -2.64
N ASP A 29 2.39 7.64 -2.37
CA ASP A 29 2.66 8.11 -1.01
C ASP A 29 1.39 8.58 -0.28
N ASP A 30 0.47 9.25 -0.98
CA ASP A 30 -0.84 9.62 -0.43
C ASP A 30 -1.64 8.38 -0.04
N LEU A 31 -1.69 7.37 -0.92
CA LEU A 31 -2.39 6.11 -0.64
C LEU A 31 -1.78 5.37 0.54
N VAL A 32 -0.45 5.29 0.62
CA VAL A 32 0.26 4.66 1.76
C VAL A 32 -0.09 5.35 3.08
N ARG A 33 -0.06 6.69 3.15
CA ARG A 33 -0.46 7.45 4.35
C ARG A 33 -1.92 7.24 4.70
N PHE A 34 -2.80 7.15 3.70
CA PHE A 34 -4.21 6.91 3.93
C PHE A 34 -4.47 5.52 4.50
N LEU A 35 -3.84 4.48 3.94
CA LEU A 35 -3.95 3.10 4.41
C LEU A 35 -3.35 2.92 5.81
N SER A 36 -2.21 3.55 6.10
CA SER A 36 -1.54 3.40 7.41
C SER A 36 -2.42 3.89 8.56
N ASN A 37 -3.25 4.90 8.32
CA ASN A 37 -4.20 5.42 9.32
C ASN A 37 -5.26 4.39 9.75
N PHE A 38 -5.54 3.35 8.96
CA PHE A 38 -6.46 2.28 9.35
C PHE A 38 -5.89 1.39 10.45
N SER A 39 -4.57 1.30 10.60
CA SER A 39 -3.93 0.55 11.69
C SER A 39 -4.32 1.06 13.09
N HIS A 40 -4.79 2.30 13.19
CA HIS A 40 -5.27 2.89 14.45
C HIS A 40 -6.72 2.51 14.80
N ARG A 41 -7.41 1.72 13.95
CA ARG A 41 -8.83 1.35 14.13
C ARG A 41 -9.05 -0.04 14.76
N GLY A 42 -8.03 -0.57 15.43
CA GLY A 42 -8.12 -1.79 16.25
C GLY A 42 -7.47 -3.04 15.64
N ARG A 43 -7.15 -3.05 14.35
CA ARG A 43 -6.31 -4.08 13.73
C ARG A 43 -5.25 -3.40 12.87
N LYS A 44 -4.00 -3.84 13.01
CA LYS A 44 -2.88 -3.42 12.15
C LYS A 44 -3.20 -3.79 10.70
N VAL A 45 -2.99 -2.85 9.79
CA VAL A 45 -2.98 -3.07 8.34
C VAL A 45 -1.53 -3.09 7.89
N TYR A 46 -1.12 -4.17 7.24
CA TYR A 46 0.23 -4.29 6.67
C TYR A 46 0.31 -3.59 5.32
N ILE A 47 1.36 -2.81 5.11
CA ILE A 47 1.65 -2.15 3.83
C ILE A 47 2.99 -2.67 3.32
N THR A 48 2.98 -3.37 2.19
CA THR A 48 4.18 -3.96 1.60
C THR A 48 4.41 -3.42 0.20
N GLY A 49 5.65 -3.46 -0.26
CA GLY A 49 6.02 -2.97 -1.58
C GLY A 49 6.99 -3.91 -2.24
N ALA A 50 6.91 -4.01 -3.57
CA ALA A 50 7.81 -4.81 -4.38
C ALA A 50 8.54 -3.90 -5.41
N PRO A 51 9.40 -2.98 -4.96
CA PRO A 51 10.14 -2.13 -5.87
C PRO A 51 11.15 -2.94 -6.69
N GLN A 52 11.53 -2.40 -7.84
CA GLN A 52 12.61 -2.93 -8.65
C GLN A 52 13.97 -2.70 -7.98
N CYS A 53 14.98 -3.44 -8.44
CA CYS A 53 16.33 -3.35 -7.88
C CYS A 53 16.99 -1.95 -7.99
N PRO A 54 16.81 -1.16 -9.07
CA PRO A 54 17.41 0.18 -9.17
C PRO A 54 16.88 1.12 -8.07
N PHE A 55 17.78 1.89 -7.44
CA PHE A 55 17.42 2.80 -6.36
C PHE A 55 17.80 4.26 -6.67
N PRO A 56 16.87 5.23 -6.51
CA PRO A 56 15.47 5.04 -6.10
C PRO A 56 14.63 4.35 -7.19
N ASP A 57 13.62 3.58 -6.77
CA ASP A 57 12.65 3.00 -7.69
C ASP A 57 11.87 4.10 -8.41
N ASP A 58 11.71 3.96 -9.73
CA ASP A 58 11.12 4.99 -10.60
C ASP A 58 9.63 5.26 -10.31
N LEU A 59 8.90 4.26 -9.83
CA LEU A 59 7.44 4.31 -9.64
C LEU A 59 7.06 4.46 -8.17
N MET A 60 7.83 3.86 -7.28
CA MET A 60 7.55 3.76 -5.85
C MET A 60 8.46 4.66 -5.01
N GLY A 61 9.43 5.36 -5.61
CA GLY A 61 10.40 6.17 -4.87
C GLY A 61 9.77 7.22 -3.93
N SER A 62 8.62 7.82 -4.31
CA SER A 62 7.85 8.73 -3.44
C SER A 62 7.20 7.99 -2.26
N ALA A 63 6.57 6.85 -2.54
CA ALA A 63 5.90 6.01 -1.54
C ALA A 63 6.89 5.45 -0.52
N LEU A 64 8.02 4.90 -0.96
CA LEU A 64 9.05 4.33 -0.08
C LEU A 64 9.61 5.37 0.90
N LYS A 65 9.74 6.64 0.47
CA LYS A 65 10.21 7.74 1.33
C LYS A 65 9.28 8.05 2.50
N THR A 66 8.04 7.60 2.48
CA THR A 66 7.11 7.75 3.62
C THR A 66 7.56 6.96 4.85
N ARG A 67 8.35 5.88 4.65
CA ARG A 67 8.78 4.94 5.70
C ARG A 67 7.63 4.25 6.43
N LEU A 68 6.50 4.10 5.74
CA LEU A 68 5.29 3.44 6.27
C LEU A 68 5.12 2.00 5.77
N PHE A 69 6.04 1.50 4.95
CA PHE A 69 6.08 0.11 4.52
C PHE A 69 6.59 -0.79 5.64
N ASP A 70 5.87 -1.86 5.91
CA ASP A 70 6.27 -2.91 6.86
C ASP A 70 7.30 -3.86 6.25
N TYR A 71 7.20 -4.13 4.95
CA TYR A 71 8.09 -5.02 4.19
C TYR A 71 8.36 -4.45 2.78
N VAL A 72 9.58 -4.66 2.29
CA VAL A 72 10.10 -4.29 0.96
C VAL A 72 10.96 -5.43 0.44
#